data_AF-A0A8T4ETV7-F1
#
_entry.id   AF-A0A8T4ETV7-F1
#
_cell.length_a   1.000
_cell.length_b   1.000
_cell.length_c   1.000
_cell.angle_alpha   90.00
_cell.angle_beta   90.00
_cell.angle_gamma   90.00
#
_symmetry.space_group_name_H-M   'P 1'
#
loop_
_entity.id
_entity.type
_entity.pdbx_description
1 polymer ?
#
loop_
_entity_poly.entity_id
_entity_poly.type
_entity_poly.pdbx_seq_one_letter_code
_entity_poly.pdbx_strand_id
1 'polypeptide(L)'
;MALSCRQQAERIEETVLQPVDQWVEQQEQRCRDEPCHWWTLCLNKLFCWVVAFLVKVTLWVATVVVRWVYRTVCTLVTLVVGVIALITGNTDLIKQALDDLWSLAKDGFYAFTGTVIFVALRVVDLVQTALGLQPAKRRLTKSERAILWPIFRESLNYDAIELVVGPAGILTGSGRALTMAFTIYLPSYAERTLVHECVHTWQFQFGGFSYIGNSAFNQLDGALFDRDYNPYEWRSRMDGGASWYSLRSVEAQAMFIEDVYVSGVFDYKDPERMDDTGPGAFFHEDEAGMHRFSFGGVDYTSQADAAWHILRTG
;
A
#
# COMPACT_ATOMS: atom_id res chain seq x y z
N MET A 1 10.22 8.08 -30.17
CA MET A 1 9.25 9.10 -29.71
C MET A 1 7.91 8.45 -29.37
N ALA A 2 7.93 7.44 -28.50
CA ALA A 2 6.78 6.96 -27.75
C ALA A 2 7.22 7.04 -26.30
N LEU A 3 7.10 8.24 -25.70
CA LEU A 3 7.13 8.37 -24.24
C LEU A 3 6.05 7.42 -23.75
N SER A 4 6.45 6.38 -23.01
CA SER A 4 5.54 5.30 -22.67
C SER A 4 4.34 5.88 -21.91
N CYS A 5 3.14 5.32 -22.13
CA CYS A 5 1.94 5.68 -21.38
C CYS A 5 2.18 5.73 -19.86
N ARG A 6 3.18 4.98 -19.37
CA ARG A 6 3.66 5.00 -17.99
C ARG A 6 4.30 6.34 -17.58
N GLN A 7 5.22 6.87 -18.39
CA GLN A 7 5.89 8.16 -18.10
C GLN A 7 4.93 9.35 -18.20
N GLN A 8 3.90 9.26 -19.04
CA GLN A 8 2.87 10.30 -19.12
C GLN A 8 1.83 10.17 -17.99
N ALA A 9 1.54 8.96 -17.51
CA ALA A 9 0.71 8.75 -16.33
C ALA A 9 1.36 9.36 -15.07
N GLU A 10 2.67 9.11 -14.85
CA GLU A 10 3.45 9.71 -13.76
C GLU A 10 3.39 11.26 -13.81
N ARG A 11 3.54 11.84 -15.01
CA ARG A 11 3.52 13.30 -15.16
C ARG A 11 2.13 13.93 -14.93
N ILE A 12 1.04 13.23 -15.24
CA ILE A 12 -0.32 13.69 -14.97
C ILE A 12 -0.63 13.60 -13.47
N GLU A 13 -0.16 12.55 -12.81
CA GLU A 13 -0.29 12.36 -11.36
C GLU A 13 0.42 13.49 -10.59
N GLU A 14 1.65 13.84 -10.96
CA GLU A 14 2.37 14.99 -10.38
C GLU A 14 1.71 16.35 -10.71
N THR A 15 1.32 16.59 -11.97
CA THR A 15 0.94 17.95 -12.40
C THR A 15 -0.51 18.31 -12.05
N VAL A 16 -1.41 17.31 -11.98
CA VAL A 16 -2.85 17.56 -11.81
C VAL A 16 -3.34 17.16 -10.42
N LEU A 17 -2.80 16.10 -9.81
CA LEU A 17 -3.32 15.61 -8.52
C LEU A 17 -2.67 16.31 -7.32
N GLN A 18 -1.34 16.52 -7.33
CA GLN A 18 -0.65 17.21 -6.23
C GLN A 18 -1.20 18.63 -5.92
N PRO A 19 -1.48 19.52 -6.89
CA PRO A 19 -1.97 20.86 -6.58
C PRO A 19 -3.36 20.84 -5.95
N VAL A 20 -4.15 19.82 -6.29
CA VAL A 20 -5.52 19.66 -5.80
C VAL A 20 -5.50 19.12 -4.37
N ASP A 21 -4.64 18.15 -4.07
CA ASP A 21 -4.46 17.63 -2.71
C ASP A 21 -3.95 18.73 -1.76
N GLN A 22 -2.96 19.53 -2.21
CA GLN A 22 -2.48 20.70 -1.45
C GLN A 22 -3.60 21.72 -1.20
N TRP A 23 -4.49 21.95 -2.16
CA TRP A 23 -5.63 22.85 -1.98
C TRP A 23 -6.65 22.29 -0.97
N VAL A 24 -6.91 20.98 -1.00
CA VAL A 24 -7.81 20.31 -0.03
C VAL A 24 -7.24 20.39 1.38
N GLU A 25 -5.94 20.14 1.57
CA GLU A 25 -5.27 20.27 2.87
C GLU A 25 -5.34 21.70 3.40
N GLN A 26 -5.14 22.70 2.53
CA GLN A 26 -5.28 24.11 2.91
C GLN A 26 -6.72 24.47 3.34
N GLN A 27 -7.74 23.92 2.67
CA GLN A 27 -9.13 24.12 3.10
C GLN A 27 -9.43 23.41 4.43
N GLU A 28 -8.87 22.23 4.64
CA GLU A 28 -9.04 21.49 5.90
C GLU A 28 -8.35 22.19 7.07
N GLN A 29 -7.15 22.75 6.86
CA GLN A 29 -6.48 23.61 7.84
C GLN A 29 -7.30 24.87 8.15
N ARG A 30 -7.78 25.59 7.12
CA ARG A 30 -8.64 26.78 7.33
C ARG A 30 -9.91 26.45 8.11
N CYS A 31 -10.56 25.33 7.80
CA CYS A 31 -11.74 24.86 8.53
C CYS A 31 -11.44 24.39 9.96
N ARG A 32 -10.23 23.91 10.24
CA ARG A 32 -9.79 23.53 11.60
C ARG A 32 -9.47 24.76 12.45
N ASP A 33 -8.89 25.79 11.83
CA ASP A 33 -8.43 27.02 12.51
C ASP A 33 -9.55 28.06 12.70
N GLU A 34 -10.68 27.94 12.00
CA GLU A 34 -11.83 28.82 12.21
C GLU A 34 -12.46 28.62 13.62
N PRO A 35 -12.61 29.71 14.41
CA PRO A 35 -13.16 29.62 15.76
C PRO A 35 -14.64 29.24 15.74
N CYS A 36 -15.06 28.36 16.67
CA CYS A 36 -16.48 28.03 16.77
C CYS A 36 -17.29 29.27 17.18
N HIS A 37 -18.22 29.63 16.31
CA HIS A 37 -19.29 30.55 16.61
C HIS A 37 -20.35 29.84 17.48
N TRP A 38 -20.23 30.02 18.81
CA TRP A 38 -21.11 29.38 19.80
C TRP A 38 -22.60 29.74 19.63
N TRP A 39 -22.90 30.95 19.17
CA TRP A 39 -24.26 31.45 18.91
C TRP A 39 -25.02 30.70 17.79
N THR A 40 -24.33 29.94 16.94
CA THR A 40 -24.92 29.10 15.89
C THR A 40 -24.72 27.62 16.19
N LEU A 41 -24.54 27.23 17.47
CA LEU A 41 -24.31 25.83 17.88
C LEU A 41 -23.15 25.15 17.13
N CYS A 42 -22.10 25.92 16.78
CA CYS A 42 -21.00 25.45 15.93
C CYS A 42 -21.43 24.92 14.54
N LEU A 43 -22.60 25.31 14.00
CA LEU A 43 -23.08 24.89 12.65
C LEU A 43 -22.06 25.20 11.54
N ASN A 44 -21.24 26.24 11.68
CA ASN A 44 -20.14 26.52 10.74
C ASN A 44 -19.17 25.33 10.63
N LYS A 45 -18.85 24.69 11.75
CA LYS A 45 -17.93 23.54 11.78
C LYS A 45 -18.54 22.29 11.14
N LEU A 46 -19.85 22.07 11.33
CA LEU A 46 -20.58 21.00 10.66
C LEU A 46 -20.65 21.24 9.15
N PHE A 47 -20.92 22.48 8.73
CA PHE A 47 -20.94 22.86 7.32
C PHE A 47 -19.57 22.70 6.65
N CYS A 48 -18.49 23.15 7.32
CA CYS A 48 -17.11 22.92 6.88
C CYS A 48 -16.80 21.42 6.72
N TRP A 49 -17.23 20.58 7.66
CA TRP A 49 -17.05 19.12 7.57
C TRP A 49 -17.81 18.53 6.37
N VAL A 50 -19.06 18.95 6.14
CA VAL A 50 -19.86 18.50 4.99
C VAL A 50 -19.21 18.92 3.68
N VAL A 51 -18.76 20.17 3.56
CA VAL A 51 -18.09 20.68 2.36
C VAL A 51 -16.77 19.94 2.11
N ALA A 52 -15.94 19.74 3.13
CA ALA A 52 -14.69 18.98 3.00
C ALA A 52 -14.94 17.53 2.57
N PHE A 53 -15.96 16.88 3.14
CA PHE A 53 -16.39 15.54 2.73
C PHE A 53 -16.84 15.52 1.26
N LEU A 54 -17.67 16.48 0.85
CA LEU A 54 -18.17 16.58 -0.52
C LEU A 54 -17.02 16.80 -1.51
N VAL A 55 -16.07 17.68 -1.17
CA VAL A 55 -14.85 17.90 -1.97
C VAL A 55 -14.04 16.61 -2.10
N LYS A 56 -13.78 15.89 -1.00
CA LYS A 56 -13.07 14.60 -1.02
C LYS A 56 -13.77 13.57 -1.91
N VAL A 57 -15.09 13.49 -1.85
CA VAL A 57 -15.89 12.61 -2.72
C VAL A 57 -15.76 13.04 -4.18
N THR A 58 -15.89 14.33 -4.49
CA THR A 58 -15.76 14.83 -5.87
C THR A 58 -14.36 14.62 -6.44
N LEU A 59 -13.32 14.80 -5.61
CA LEU A 59 -11.93 14.52 -6.00
C LEU A 59 -11.73 13.05 -6.29
N TRP A 60 -12.23 12.19 -5.41
CA TRP A 60 -12.16 10.75 -5.57
C TRP A 60 -12.88 10.30 -6.86
N VAL A 61 -14.06 10.85 -7.16
CA VAL A 61 -14.74 10.57 -8.42
C VAL A 61 -13.94 11.09 -9.61
N ALA A 62 -13.39 12.30 -9.53
CA ALA A 62 -12.59 12.88 -10.61
C ALA A 62 -11.31 12.07 -10.89
N THR A 63 -10.58 11.64 -9.86
CA THR A 63 -9.37 10.81 -10.00
C THR A 63 -9.69 9.45 -10.60
N VAL A 64 -10.79 8.82 -10.17
CA VAL A 64 -11.29 7.57 -10.76
C VAL A 64 -11.61 7.75 -12.24
N VAL A 65 -12.34 8.81 -12.59
CA VAL A 65 -12.72 9.10 -13.99
C VAL A 65 -11.48 9.39 -14.85
N VAL A 66 -10.56 10.24 -14.38
CA VAL A 66 -9.35 10.60 -15.12
C VAL A 66 -8.46 9.37 -15.35
N ARG A 67 -8.23 8.54 -14.33
CA ARG A 67 -7.49 7.27 -14.49
C ARG A 67 -8.18 6.35 -15.52
N TRP A 68 -9.51 6.24 -15.47
CA TRP A 68 -10.26 5.44 -16.44
C TRP A 68 -10.16 5.96 -17.86
N VAL A 69 -10.31 7.27 -18.05
CA VAL A 69 -10.20 7.92 -19.36
C VAL A 69 -8.79 7.74 -19.92
N TYR A 70 -7.75 8.00 -19.12
CA TYR A 70 -6.36 7.84 -19.56
C TYR A 70 -6.06 6.39 -19.95
N ARG A 71 -6.49 5.43 -19.13
CA ARG A 71 -6.32 4.00 -19.41
C ARG A 71 -7.06 3.57 -20.68
N THR A 72 -8.27 4.10 -20.91
CA THR A 72 -9.05 3.84 -22.14
C THR A 72 -8.34 4.42 -23.36
N VAL A 73 -7.83 5.64 -23.27
CA VAL A 73 -7.10 6.31 -24.35
C VAL A 73 -5.79 5.58 -24.65
N CYS A 74 -5.00 5.22 -23.64
CA CYS A 74 -3.78 4.43 -23.84
C CYS A 74 -4.07 3.05 -24.44
N THR A 75 -5.16 2.39 -24.03
CA THR A 75 -5.57 1.11 -24.64
C THR A 75 -5.90 1.29 -26.12
N LEU A 76 -6.65 2.34 -26.47
CA LEU A 76 -6.95 2.69 -27.86
C LEU A 76 -5.69 2.97 -28.68
N VAL A 77 -4.76 3.76 -28.14
CA VAL A 77 -3.49 4.09 -28.80
C VAL A 77 -2.63 2.83 -29.00
N THR A 78 -2.50 1.97 -27.99
CA THR A 78 -1.75 0.71 -28.09
C THR A 78 -2.39 -0.23 -29.11
N LEU A 79 -3.72 -0.29 -29.18
CA LEU A 79 -4.43 -1.10 -30.17
C LEU A 79 -4.17 -0.58 -31.59
N VAL A 80 -4.23 0.73 -31.80
CA VAL A 80 -3.90 1.37 -33.10
C VAL A 80 -2.44 1.12 -33.48
N VAL A 81 -1.50 1.30 -32.55
CA VAL A 81 -0.07 1.00 -32.78
C VAL A 81 0.14 -0.48 -33.09
N GLY A 82 -0.55 -1.38 -32.38
CA GLY A 82 -0.54 -2.82 -32.62
C GLY A 82 -1.02 -3.19 -34.03
N VAL A 83 -2.10 -2.56 -34.51
CA VAL A 83 -2.59 -2.74 -35.89
C VAL A 83 -1.56 -2.25 -36.92
N ILE A 84 -0.92 -1.09 -36.69
CA ILE A 84 0.14 -0.56 -37.56
C ILE A 84 1.38 -1.49 -37.54
N ALA A 85 1.74 -2.05 -36.39
CA ALA A 85 2.82 -3.02 -36.25
C ALA A 85 2.53 -4.34 -36.99
N LEU A 86 1.27 -4.78 -36.97
CA LEU A 86 0.79 -5.97 -37.69
C LEU A 86 0.86 -5.77 -39.21
N ILE A 87 0.62 -4.56 -39.70
CA ILE A 87 0.79 -4.18 -41.10
C ILE A 87 2.29 -4.11 -41.49
N THR A 88 3.16 -3.71 -40.58
CA THR A 88 4.61 -3.53 -40.83
C THR A 88 5.46 -4.77 -40.54
N GLY A 89 4.85 -5.85 -40.02
CA GLY A 89 5.50 -7.15 -39.82
C GLY A 89 6.51 -7.21 -38.67
N ASN A 90 6.49 -6.24 -37.75
CA ASN A 90 7.43 -6.22 -36.63
C ASN A 90 6.89 -7.04 -35.44
N THR A 91 7.42 -8.25 -35.28
CA THR A 91 6.94 -9.25 -34.30
C THR A 91 7.20 -8.85 -32.84
N ASP A 92 8.21 -8.04 -32.56
CA ASP A 92 8.58 -7.66 -31.19
C ASP A 92 7.58 -6.64 -30.63
N LEU A 93 7.14 -5.69 -31.46
CA LEU A 93 6.09 -4.73 -31.12
C LEU A 93 4.73 -5.40 -30.86
N ILE A 94 4.43 -6.48 -31.57
CA ILE A 94 3.17 -7.24 -31.38
C ILE A 94 3.17 -7.97 -30.03
N LYS A 95 4.29 -8.62 -29.67
CA LYS A 95 4.43 -9.29 -28.36
C LYS A 95 4.31 -8.29 -27.22
N GLN A 96 5.01 -7.16 -27.32
CA GLN A 96 4.93 -6.11 -26.30
C GLN A 96 3.50 -5.56 -26.15
N ALA A 97 2.79 -5.31 -27.25
CA ALA A 97 1.41 -4.84 -27.21
C ALA A 97 0.44 -5.88 -26.59
N LEU A 98 0.66 -7.17 -26.84
CA LEU A 98 -0.13 -8.25 -26.24
C LEU A 98 0.15 -8.39 -24.75
N ASP A 99 1.41 -8.32 -24.34
CA ASP A 99 1.81 -8.38 -22.92
C ASP A 99 1.24 -7.17 -22.15
N ASP A 100 1.29 -5.98 -22.73
CA ASP A 100 0.70 -4.76 -22.16
C ASP A 100 -0.83 -4.89 -22.02
N LEU A 101 -1.52 -5.39 -23.05
CA LEU A 101 -2.97 -5.60 -23.02
C LEU A 101 -3.35 -6.65 -21.97
N TRP A 102 -2.57 -7.71 -21.86
CA TRP A 102 -2.78 -8.77 -20.87
C TRP A 102 -2.56 -8.27 -19.45
N SER A 103 -1.51 -7.47 -19.22
CA SER A 103 -1.27 -6.83 -17.92
C SER A 103 -2.44 -5.92 -17.54
N LEU A 104 -2.91 -5.10 -18.49
CA LEU A 104 -4.05 -4.21 -18.25
C LEU A 104 -5.32 -4.96 -17.90
N ALA A 105 -5.60 -6.07 -18.60
CA ALA A 105 -6.75 -6.92 -18.33
C ALA A 105 -6.66 -7.56 -16.93
N LYS A 106 -5.49 -8.07 -16.56
CA LYS A 106 -5.22 -8.61 -15.22
C LYS A 106 -5.41 -7.57 -14.13
N ASP A 107 -4.81 -6.40 -14.30
CA ASP A 107 -4.93 -5.31 -13.33
C ASP A 107 -6.39 -4.83 -13.16
N GLY A 108 -7.15 -4.76 -14.26
CA GLY A 108 -8.57 -4.43 -14.22
C GLY A 108 -9.39 -5.50 -13.49
N PHE A 109 -9.10 -6.77 -13.75
CA PHE A 109 -9.72 -7.90 -13.08
C PHE A 109 -9.40 -7.95 -11.58
N TYR A 110 -8.14 -7.66 -11.19
CA TYR A 110 -7.74 -7.57 -9.78
C TYR A 110 -8.43 -6.42 -9.07
N ALA A 111 -8.50 -5.23 -9.69
CA ALA A 111 -9.21 -4.09 -9.10
C ALA A 111 -10.71 -4.39 -8.88
N PHE A 112 -11.36 -5.01 -9.87
CA PHE A 112 -12.76 -5.41 -9.76
C PHE A 112 -12.95 -6.44 -8.64
N THR A 113 -12.15 -7.50 -8.64
CA THR A 113 -12.26 -8.57 -7.62
C THR A 113 -11.97 -8.04 -6.22
N GLY A 114 -10.92 -7.22 -6.08
CA GLY A 114 -10.58 -6.54 -4.83
C GLY A 114 -11.71 -5.65 -4.32
N THR A 115 -12.43 -4.97 -5.21
CA THR A 115 -13.61 -4.16 -4.86
C THR A 115 -14.74 -5.05 -4.31
N VAL A 116 -15.06 -6.16 -4.99
CA VAL A 116 -16.10 -7.09 -4.55
C VAL A 116 -15.78 -7.69 -3.19
N ILE A 117 -14.53 -8.17 -3.01
CA ILE A 117 -14.05 -8.72 -1.73
C ILE A 117 -14.12 -7.66 -0.63
N PHE A 118 -13.63 -6.45 -0.90
CA PHE A 118 -13.67 -5.36 0.07
C PHE A 118 -15.09 -5.05 0.53
N VAL A 119 -16.05 -4.93 -0.40
CA VAL A 119 -17.46 -4.67 -0.06
C VAL A 119 -18.02 -5.81 0.79
N ALA A 120 -17.79 -7.06 0.38
CA ALA A 120 -18.27 -8.24 1.12
C ALA A 120 -17.71 -8.27 2.55
N LEU A 121 -16.40 -8.07 2.72
CA LEU A 121 -15.79 -8.08 4.04
C LEU A 121 -16.20 -6.87 4.89
N ARG A 122 -16.48 -5.71 4.29
CA ARG A 122 -17.03 -4.56 5.00
C ARG A 122 -18.44 -4.79 5.50
N VAL A 123 -19.27 -5.51 4.74
CA VAL A 123 -20.59 -5.96 5.23
C VAL A 123 -20.44 -6.90 6.41
N VAL A 124 -19.52 -7.87 6.35
CA VAL A 124 -19.22 -8.77 7.47
C VAL A 124 -18.76 -8.00 8.70
N ASP A 125 -17.79 -7.09 8.56
CA ASP A 125 -17.29 -6.21 9.62
C ASP A 125 -18.41 -5.38 10.27
N LEU A 126 -19.29 -4.76 9.47
CA LEU A 126 -20.44 -4.01 9.96
C LEU A 126 -21.37 -4.89 10.80
N VAL A 127 -21.73 -6.07 10.30
CA VAL A 127 -22.62 -7.01 10.98
C VAL A 127 -21.98 -7.50 12.28
N GLN A 128 -20.70 -7.90 12.26
CA GLN A 128 -20.00 -8.35 13.47
C GLN A 128 -19.87 -7.22 14.51
N THR A 129 -19.64 -5.98 14.08
CA THR A 129 -19.66 -4.80 14.97
C THR A 129 -21.03 -4.65 15.64
N ALA A 130 -22.10 -4.67 14.84
CA ALA A 130 -23.45 -4.45 15.32
C ALA A 130 -23.92 -5.54 16.30
N LEU A 131 -23.45 -6.77 16.10
CA LEU A 131 -23.71 -7.91 16.98
C LEU A 131 -22.75 -7.99 18.19
N GLY A 132 -21.76 -7.10 18.29
CA GLY A 132 -20.77 -7.12 19.37
C GLY A 132 -19.83 -8.34 19.33
N LEU A 133 -19.66 -8.96 18.16
CA LEU A 133 -18.84 -10.16 17.96
C LEU A 133 -17.35 -9.85 17.75
N GLN A 134 -16.99 -8.56 17.68
CA GLN A 134 -15.61 -8.13 17.52
C GLN A 134 -15.21 -7.05 18.53
N PRO A 135 -13.91 -6.98 18.90
CA PRO A 135 -13.37 -5.90 19.71
C PRO A 135 -13.60 -4.53 19.06
N ALA A 136 -13.64 -3.49 19.90
CA ALA A 136 -13.76 -2.12 19.41
C ALA A 136 -12.55 -1.73 18.57
N LYS A 137 -12.80 -1.09 17.43
CA LYS A 137 -11.77 -0.46 16.61
C LYS A 137 -11.13 0.69 17.38
N ARG A 138 -9.80 0.76 17.35
CA ARG A 138 -9.03 1.86 17.94
C ARG A 138 -8.01 2.40 16.95
N ARG A 139 -7.60 3.65 17.14
CA ARG A 139 -6.48 4.22 16.38
C ARG A 139 -5.14 3.65 16.85
N LEU A 140 -4.09 3.90 16.07
CA LEU A 140 -2.72 3.67 16.49
C LEU A 140 -2.39 4.48 17.75
N THR A 141 -1.71 3.83 18.69
CA THR A 141 -1.11 4.45 19.87
C THR A 141 0.18 5.21 19.48
N LYS A 142 0.68 6.02 20.41
CA LYS A 142 1.95 6.74 20.20
C LYS A 142 3.15 5.80 20.04
N SER A 143 3.19 4.70 20.80
CA SER A 143 4.25 3.69 20.70
C SER A 143 4.19 2.95 19.36
N GLU A 144 2.99 2.54 18.92
CA GLU A 144 2.81 1.92 17.60
C GLU A 144 3.24 2.85 16.47
N ARG A 145 2.89 4.15 16.56
CA ARG A 145 3.37 5.13 15.58
C ARG A 145 4.89 5.29 15.61
N ALA A 146 5.50 5.27 16.80
CA ALA A 146 6.95 5.38 16.93
C ALA A 146 7.69 4.20 16.30
N ILE A 147 7.10 2.99 16.29
CA ILE A 147 7.64 1.81 15.60
C ILE A 147 7.57 1.98 14.08
N LEU A 148 6.45 2.50 13.58
CA LEU A 148 6.20 2.62 12.13
C LEU A 148 6.89 3.83 11.50
N TRP A 149 7.09 4.90 12.27
CA TRP A 149 7.60 6.17 11.75
C TRP A 149 8.97 6.06 11.06
N PRO A 150 9.98 5.36 11.60
CA PRO A 150 11.26 5.18 10.91
C PRO A 150 11.13 4.47 9.55
N ILE A 151 10.14 3.57 9.42
CA ILE A 151 9.94 2.75 8.22
C ILE A 151 9.25 3.55 7.12
N PHE A 152 8.11 4.17 7.44
CA PHE A 152 7.23 4.78 6.43
C PHE A 152 7.33 6.31 6.36
N ARG A 153 7.86 6.97 7.40
CA ARG A 153 7.91 8.45 7.48
C ARG A 153 6.55 9.06 7.13
N GLU A 154 6.49 10.02 6.21
CA GLU A 154 5.26 10.73 5.85
C GLU A 154 4.40 9.99 4.81
N SER A 155 4.90 8.90 4.22
CA SER A 155 4.18 8.19 3.16
C SER A 155 2.94 7.44 3.67
N LEU A 156 2.87 7.10 4.96
CA LEU A 156 1.77 6.32 5.52
C LEU A 156 0.78 7.22 6.25
N ASN A 157 -0.51 7.14 5.91
CA ASN A 157 -1.55 7.86 6.63
C ASN A 157 -1.90 7.18 7.97
N TYR A 158 -1.08 7.40 8.99
CA TYR A 158 -1.26 6.82 10.33
C TYR A 158 -2.59 7.18 10.98
N ASP A 159 -3.15 8.34 10.68
CA ASP A 159 -4.39 8.81 11.28
C ASP A 159 -5.59 8.04 10.73
N ALA A 160 -5.52 7.56 9.48
CA ALA A 160 -6.54 6.73 8.88
C ALA A 160 -6.56 5.30 9.46
N ILE A 161 -5.45 4.81 10.02
CA ILE A 161 -5.28 3.43 10.47
C ILE A 161 -6.12 3.12 11.72
N GLU A 162 -6.86 2.02 11.65
CA GLU A 162 -7.64 1.45 12.74
C GLU A 162 -7.20 0.01 13.01
N LEU A 163 -7.04 -0.34 14.28
CA LEU A 163 -6.69 -1.67 14.76
C LEU A 163 -7.88 -2.33 15.46
N VAL A 164 -8.10 -3.60 15.16
CA VAL A 164 -8.95 -4.52 15.93
C VAL A 164 -8.04 -5.59 16.50
N VAL A 165 -7.76 -5.53 17.80
CA VAL A 165 -6.86 -6.48 18.49
C VAL A 165 -7.69 -7.49 19.28
N GLY A 166 -7.47 -8.77 19.00
CA GLY A 166 -8.21 -9.89 19.57
C GLY A 166 -9.08 -10.61 18.53
N PRO A 167 -9.89 -11.59 18.96
CA PRO A 167 -10.72 -12.38 18.06
C PRO A 167 -11.85 -11.55 17.44
N ALA A 168 -11.79 -11.32 16.13
CA ALA A 168 -12.80 -10.60 15.34
C ALA A 168 -13.69 -11.54 14.50
N GLY A 169 -14.09 -12.66 15.11
CA GLY A 169 -14.96 -13.66 14.49
C GLY A 169 -14.38 -14.26 13.22
N ILE A 170 -15.14 -14.24 12.12
CA ILE A 170 -14.75 -14.87 10.85
C ILE A 170 -13.50 -14.18 10.24
N LEU A 171 -13.34 -12.87 10.46
CA LEU A 171 -12.22 -12.09 9.91
C LEU A 171 -10.86 -12.50 10.48
N THR A 172 -10.83 -13.10 11.66
CA THR A 172 -9.61 -13.66 12.29
C THR A 172 -9.76 -15.15 12.60
N GLY A 173 -10.76 -15.82 12.01
CA GLY A 173 -11.12 -17.19 12.37
C GLY A 173 -10.02 -18.22 12.05
N SER A 174 -9.13 -17.88 11.11
CA SER A 174 -7.93 -18.66 10.77
C SER A 174 -6.77 -18.48 11.76
N GLY A 175 -6.89 -17.54 12.71
CA GLY A 175 -5.79 -17.13 13.58
C GLY A 175 -4.74 -16.25 12.89
N ARG A 176 -4.98 -15.82 11.65
CA ARG A 176 -4.08 -14.93 10.88
C ARG A 176 -4.51 -13.47 10.97
N ALA A 177 -3.54 -12.58 10.90
CA ALA A 177 -3.80 -11.16 10.71
C ALA A 177 -4.39 -10.89 9.32
N LEU A 178 -5.14 -9.80 9.20
CA LEU A 178 -5.79 -9.37 7.97
C LEU A 178 -5.80 -7.85 7.90
N THR A 179 -5.29 -7.28 6.81
CA THR A 179 -5.44 -5.87 6.49
C THR A 179 -6.50 -5.63 5.43
N MET A 180 -7.46 -4.78 5.76
CA MET A 180 -8.51 -4.32 4.87
C MET A 180 -8.45 -2.81 4.72
N ALA A 181 -7.79 -2.34 3.66
CA ALA A 181 -7.51 -0.93 3.47
C ALA A 181 -6.78 -0.35 4.69
N PHE A 182 -7.40 0.58 5.42
CA PHE A 182 -6.85 1.18 6.64
C PHE A 182 -7.26 0.47 7.93
N THR A 183 -7.99 -0.65 7.86
CA THR A 183 -8.39 -1.40 9.07
C THR A 183 -7.61 -2.70 9.15
N ILE A 184 -6.86 -2.89 10.23
CA ILE A 184 -6.02 -4.06 10.48
C ILE A 184 -6.63 -4.89 11.61
N TYR A 185 -6.81 -6.18 11.35
CA TYR A 185 -7.32 -7.16 12.31
C TYR A 185 -6.17 -8.03 12.78
N LEU A 186 -5.87 -7.97 14.07
CA LEU A 186 -4.77 -8.66 14.73
C LEU A 186 -5.35 -9.65 15.76
N PRO A 187 -5.41 -10.97 15.46
CA PRO A 187 -5.87 -11.97 16.43
C PRO A 187 -5.09 -11.91 17.75
N SER A 188 -3.79 -11.65 17.63
CA SER A 188 -2.86 -11.33 18.72
C SER A 188 -1.95 -10.21 18.28
N TYR A 189 -1.62 -9.30 19.20
CA TYR A 189 -0.71 -8.20 18.90
C TYR A 189 0.75 -8.68 18.86
N ALA A 190 1.46 -8.31 17.80
CA ALA A 190 2.91 -8.43 17.67
C ALA A 190 3.43 -7.29 16.79
N GLU A 191 4.53 -6.65 17.17
CA GLU A 191 5.07 -5.48 16.47
C GLU A 191 5.48 -5.81 15.03
N ARG A 192 6.15 -6.96 14.82
CA ARG A 192 6.51 -7.45 13.48
C ARG A 192 5.29 -7.61 12.56
N THR A 193 4.20 -8.15 13.10
CA THR A 193 2.96 -8.34 12.36
C THR A 193 2.30 -6.99 12.08
N LEU A 194 2.35 -6.04 13.02
CA LEU A 194 1.89 -4.67 12.75
C LEU A 194 2.68 -4.04 11.60
N VAL A 195 4.00 -4.20 11.55
CA VAL A 195 4.84 -3.72 10.45
C VAL A 195 4.42 -4.35 9.12
N HIS A 196 4.26 -5.68 9.07
CA HIS A 196 3.78 -6.42 7.89
C HIS A 196 2.43 -5.88 7.39
N GLU A 197 1.45 -5.78 8.28
CA GLU A 197 0.11 -5.30 7.96
C GLU A 197 0.09 -3.80 7.58
N CYS A 198 1.04 -3.00 8.07
CA CYS A 198 1.19 -1.62 7.63
C CYS A 198 1.79 -1.49 6.22
N VAL A 199 2.63 -2.43 5.77
CA VAL A 199 3.03 -2.49 4.35
C VAL A 199 1.81 -2.70 3.46
N HIS A 200 0.86 -3.53 3.88
CA HIS A 200 -0.41 -3.72 3.18
C HIS A 200 -1.28 -2.47 3.16
N THR A 201 -1.31 -1.70 4.25
CA THR A 201 -1.99 -0.40 4.29
C THR A 201 -1.35 0.59 3.33
N TRP A 202 -0.01 0.66 3.31
CA TRP A 202 0.75 1.47 2.36
C TRP A 202 0.43 1.06 0.91
N GLN A 203 0.48 -0.24 0.60
CA GLN A 203 0.13 -0.79 -0.72
C GLN A 203 -1.31 -0.43 -1.13
N PHE A 204 -2.27 -0.43 -0.20
CA PHE A 204 -3.63 0.04 -0.48
C PHE A 204 -3.68 1.54 -0.77
N GLN A 205 -2.95 2.36 -0.02
CA GLN A 205 -2.94 3.81 -0.19
C GLN A 205 -2.49 4.21 -1.62
N PHE A 206 -1.46 3.53 -2.14
CA PHE A 206 -0.89 3.84 -3.47
C PHE A 206 -1.49 2.99 -4.61
N GLY A 207 -1.81 1.72 -4.33
CA GLY A 207 -2.31 0.74 -5.32
C GLY A 207 -3.84 0.58 -5.36
N GLY A 208 -4.57 1.16 -4.40
CA GLY A 208 -6.02 1.05 -4.29
C GLY A 208 -6.53 -0.39 -4.16
N PHE A 209 -7.67 -0.70 -4.78
CA PHE A 209 -8.29 -2.03 -4.70
C PHE A 209 -7.55 -3.13 -5.48
N SER A 210 -6.65 -2.78 -6.40
CA SER A 210 -5.82 -3.76 -7.11
C SER A 210 -4.95 -4.55 -6.13
N TYR A 211 -4.49 -3.91 -5.05
CA TYR A 211 -3.77 -4.57 -3.96
C TYR A 211 -4.62 -5.67 -3.30
N ILE A 212 -5.87 -5.36 -2.92
CA ILE A 212 -6.77 -6.32 -2.25
C ILE A 212 -7.04 -7.52 -3.16
N GLY A 213 -7.27 -7.28 -4.45
CA GLY A 213 -7.40 -8.34 -5.44
C GLY A 213 -6.15 -9.21 -5.53
N ASN A 214 -4.96 -8.59 -5.61
CA ASN A 214 -3.70 -9.30 -5.72
C ASN A 214 -3.35 -10.11 -4.44
N SER A 215 -3.54 -9.55 -3.24
CA SER A 215 -3.34 -10.27 -1.97
C SER A 215 -4.31 -11.45 -1.86
N ALA A 216 -5.61 -11.22 -2.12
CA ALA A 216 -6.62 -12.28 -2.06
C ALA A 216 -6.36 -13.39 -3.09
N PHE A 217 -5.98 -13.05 -4.32
CA PHE A 217 -5.63 -14.05 -5.34
C PHE A 217 -4.35 -14.81 -4.98
N ASN A 218 -3.31 -14.15 -4.49
CA ASN A 218 -2.08 -14.86 -4.09
C ASN A 218 -2.29 -15.80 -2.88
N GLN A 219 -3.17 -15.42 -1.95
CA GLN A 219 -3.58 -16.29 -0.85
C GLN A 219 -4.49 -17.44 -1.33
N LEU A 220 -5.38 -17.20 -2.30
CA LEU A 220 -6.25 -18.22 -2.89
C LEU A 220 -5.50 -19.18 -3.84
N ASP A 221 -4.54 -18.70 -4.63
CA ASP A 221 -3.74 -19.51 -5.55
C ASP A 221 -2.92 -20.56 -4.79
N GLY A 222 -2.24 -20.16 -3.70
CA GLY A 222 -1.53 -21.08 -2.81
C GLY A 222 -2.44 -22.12 -2.13
N ALA A 223 -3.72 -21.80 -1.95
CA ALA A 223 -4.69 -22.68 -1.30
C ALA A 223 -5.44 -23.60 -2.27
N LEU A 224 -5.68 -23.18 -3.52
CA LEU A 224 -6.63 -23.82 -4.44
C LEU A 224 -6.04 -24.25 -5.78
N PHE A 225 -5.06 -23.55 -6.33
CA PHE A 225 -4.63 -23.72 -7.73
C PHE A 225 -3.18 -24.21 -7.87
N ASP A 226 -2.29 -23.81 -6.96
CA ASP A 226 -0.90 -24.26 -6.88
C ASP A 226 -0.49 -24.42 -5.42
N ARG A 227 -0.53 -25.66 -4.92
CA ARG A 227 -0.19 -25.98 -3.51
C ARG A 227 1.28 -25.77 -3.18
N ASP A 228 2.16 -25.68 -4.17
CA ASP A 228 3.59 -25.45 -3.99
C ASP A 228 3.93 -23.94 -4.06
N TYR A 229 2.97 -23.08 -4.41
CA TYR A 229 3.15 -21.64 -4.41
C TYR A 229 3.16 -21.08 -2.98
N ASN A 230 4.34 -20.63 -2.53
CA ASN A 230 4.47 -19.88 -1.29
C ASN A 230 4.38 -18.35 -1.57
N PRO A 231 3.28 -17.66 -1.20
CA PRO A 231 3.13 -16.23 -1.44
C PRO A 231 4.12 -15.38 -0.61
N TYR A 232 4.67 -15.93 0.47
CA TYR A 232 5.65 -15.27 1.35
C TYR A 232 7.10 -15.39 0.86
N GLU A 233 7.34 -16.20 -0.17
CA GLU A 233 8.67 -16.48 -0.68
C GLU A 233 9.21 -15.27 -1.47
N TRP A 234 9.99 -14.43 -0.79
CA TRP A 234 10.71 -13.32 -1.40
C TRP A 234 12.15 -13.69 -1.78
N ARG A 235 12.78 -14.59 -1.03
CA ARG A 235 14.21 -14.90 -1.12
C ARG A 235 14.63 -15.43 -2.49
N SER A 236 14.05 -16.56 -2.90
CA SER A 236 14.36 -17.17 -4.21
C SER A 236 14.10 -16.23 -5.39
N ARG A 237 13.16 -15.28 -5.26
CA ARG A 237 12.83 -14.28 -6.28
C ARG A 237 13.87 -13.17 -6.33
N MET A 238 14.31 -12.67 -5.18
CA MET A 238 15.38 -11.66 -5.11
C MET A 238 16.74 -12.24 -5.52
N ASP A 239 17.01 -13.50 -5.19
CA ASP A 239 18.20 -14.23 -5.67
C ASP A 239 18.20 -14.35 -7.22
N GLY A 240 17.01 -14.42 -7.82
CA GLY A 240 16.81 -14.35 -9.26
C GLY A 240 16.93 -12.94 -9.87
N GLY A 241 17.27 -11.93 -9.08
CA GLY A 241 17.46 -10.54 -9.51
C GLY A 241 16.22 -9.66 -9.45
N ALA A 242 15.11 -10.11 -8.86
CA ALA A 242 13.94 -9.25 -8.65
C ALA A 242 14.24 -8.15 -7.62
N SER A 243 13.85 -6.91 -7.91
CA SER A 243 13.78 -5.86 -6.89
C SER A 243 12.55 -6.03 -6.01
N TRP A 244 12.57 -5.46 -4.80
CA TRP A 244 11.43 -5.50 -3.87
C TRP A 244 10.11 -5.08 -4.53
N TYR A 245 10.10 -3.93 -5.22
CA TYR A 245 8.90 -3.42 -5.88
C TYR A 245 8.41 -4.31 -7.04
N SER A 246 9.31 -5.08 -7.66
CA SER A 246 8.98 -5.99 -8.76
C SER A 246 8.49 -7.36 -8.30
N LEU A 247 8.52 -7.65 -6.99
CA LEU A 247 7.95 -8.88 -6.46
C LEU A 247 6.46 -8.98 -6.81
N ARG A 248 6.09 -10.07 -7.48
CA ARG A 248 4.70 -10.30 -7.93
C ARG A 248 3.70 -10.48 -6.79
N SER A 249 4.19 -10.92 -5.63
CA SER A 249 3.38 -11.16 -4.44
C SER A 249 3.53 -9.99 -3.48
N VAL A 250 2.41 -9.33 -3.19
CA VAL A 250 2.33 -8.28 -2.17
C VAL A 250 2.60 -8.81 -0.76
N GLU A 251 2.31 -10.09 -0.50
CA GLU A 251 2.68 -10.78 0.75
C GLU A 251 4.20 -10.96 0.86
N ALA A 252 4.89 -11.27 -0.25
CA ALA A 252 6.35 -11.37 -0.25
C ALA A 252 7.01 -10.00 -0.01
N GLN A 253 6.41 -8.92 -0.51
CA GLN A 253 6.87 -7.56 -0.23
C GLN A 253 6.74 -7.22 1.27
N ALA A 254 5.58 -7.52 1.86
CA ALA A 254 5.34 -7.28 3.29
C ALA A 254 6.24 -8.16 4.18
N MET A 255 6.38 -9.44 3.84
CA MET A 255 7.26 -10.39 4.54
C MET A 255 8.72 -9.95 4.52
N PHE A 256 9.21 -9.48 3.37
CA PHE A 256 10.58 -8.96 3.28
C PHE A 256 10.82 -7.81 4.26
N ILE A 257 9.87 -6.89 4.39
CA ILE A 257 9.99 -5.75 5.32
C ILE A 257 9.83 -6.21 6.78
N GLU A 258 8.97 -7.21 7.05
CA GLU A 258 8.92 -7.86 8.37
C GLU A 258 10.29 -8.47 8.73
N ASP A 259 10.93 -9.19 7.80
CA ASP A 259 12.23 -9.82 8.03
C ASP A 259 13.34 -8.77 8.24
N VAL A 260 13.34 -7.68 7.46
CA VAL A 260 14.25 -6.53 7.65
C VAL A 260 14.03 -5.89 9.02
N TYR A 261 12.77 -5.71 9.43
CA TYR A 261 12.43 -5.19 10.76
C TYR A 261 12.92 -6.11 11.87
N VAL A 262 12.75 -7.41 11.74
CA VAL A 262 13.10 -8.38 12.80
C VAL A 262 14.61 -8.59 12.90
N SER A 263 15.32 -8.65 11.77
CA SER A 263 16.70 -9.18 11.71
C SER A 263 17.73 -8.19 11.17
N GLY A 264 17.31 -7.02 10.69
CA GLY A 264 18.23 -6.00 10.23
C GLY A 264 18.92 -5.30 11.40
N VAL A 265 20.14 -4.83 11.15
CA VAL A 265 21.10 -4.35 12.14
C VAL A 265 21.53 -2.94 11.78
N PHE A 266 21.86 -2.14 12.79
CA PHE A 266 22.50 -0.85 12.64
C PHE A 266 23.90 -0.85 13.28
N ASP A 267 24.91 -0.63 12.46
CA ASP A 267 26.29 -0.54 12.92
C ASP A 267 26.62 0.91 13.26
N TYR A 268 26.94 1.17 14.52
CA TYR A 268 27.36 2.51 14.91
C TYR A 268 28.77 2.80 14.42
N LYS A 269 28.98 4.02 13.93
CA LYS A 269 30.32 4.49 13.56
C LYS A 269 31.22 4.67 14.78
N ASP A 270 30.63 4.91 15.95
CA ASP A 270 31.32 5.02 17.22
C ASP A 270 31.76 3.62 17.70
N PRO A 271 33.07 3.32 17.76
CA PRO A 271 33.56 2.00 18.16
C PRO A 271 33.30 1.66 19.63
N GLU A 272 32.93 2.64 20.47
CA GLU A 272 32.57 2.41 21.87
C GLU A 272 31.09 2.02 22.04
N ARG A 273 30.26 2.23 21.00
CA ARG A 273 28.83 1.89 21.01
C ARG A 273 28.63 0.51 20.39
N MET A 274 27.90 -0.35 21.08
CA MET A 274 27.52 -1.66 20.54
C MET A 274 26.47 -1.47 19.43
N ASP A 275 26.64 -2.21 18.33
CA ASP A 275 25.69 -2.26 17.22
C ASP A 275 24.27 -2.60 17.72
N ASP A 276 23.27 -1.94 17.13
CA ASP A 276 21.87 -2.23 17.43
C ASP A 276 21.42 -3.44 16.60
N THR A 277 21.01 -4.49 17.30
CA THR A 277 20.50 -5.75 16.73
C THR A 277 19.05 -6.01 17.11
N GLY A 278 18.39 -5.02 17.72
CA GLY A 278 16.99 -5.10 18.11
C GLY A 278 16.03 -4.94 16.92
N PRO A 279 14.75 -5.31 17.09
CA PRO A 279 13.74 -5.08 16.07
C PRO A 279 13.64 -3.59 15.69
N GLY A 280 13.71 -3.32 14.39
CA GLY A 280 13.68 -1.97 13.84
C GLY A 280 15.05 -1.30 13.69
N ALA A 281 16.14 -1.93 14.15
CA ALA A 281 17.48 -1.34 14.10
C ALA A 281 17.87 -0.89 12.68
N PHE A 282 17.56 -1.68 11.65
CA PHE A 282 17.84 -1.32 10.24
C PHE A 282 17.37 0.09 9.84
N PHE A 283 16.29 0.58 10.46
CA PHE A 283 15.62 1.82 10.06
C PHE A 283 16.08 3.06 10.85
N HIS A 284 17.21 2.99 11.56
CA HIS A 284 17.83 4.15 12.18
C HIS A 284 18.37 5.12 11.11
N GLU A 285 18.12 6.42 11.28
CA GLU A 285 18.54 7.44 10.31
C GLU A 285 19.26 8.63 10.96
N ASP A 286 18.92 8.95 12.19
CA ASP A 286 19.43 10.15 12.89
C ASP A 286 20.80 9.93 13.55
N GLU A 287 21.43 8.78 13.29
CA GLU A 287 22.67 8.35 13.92
C GLU A 287 23.73 8.04 12.85
N ALA A 288 25.00 8.31 13.16
CA ALA A 288 26.09 8.00 12.23
C ALA A 288 26.39 6.50 12.27
N GLY A 289 26.09 5.80 11.18
CA GLY A 289 26.27 4.35 11.09
C GLY A 289 26.04 3.78 9.70
N MET A 290 25.94 2.46 9.62
CA MET A 290 25.63 1.70 8.40
C MET A 290 24.54 0.68 8.68
N HIS A 291 23.57 0.55 7.77
CA HIS A 291 22.55 -0.48 7.86
C HIS A 291 23.13 -1.79 7.33
N ARG A 292 22.70 -2.91 7.92
CA ARG A 292 23.01 -4.24 7.40
C ARG A 292 21.80 -5.13 7.49
N PHE A 293 21.51 -5.85 6.42
CA PHE A 293 20.51 -6.90 6.42
C PHE A 293 21.05 -8.13 5.71
N SER A 294 21.16 -9.23 6.45
CA SER A 294 21.54 -10.52 5.91
C SER A 294 20.53 -11.57 6.30
N PHE A 295 20.20 -12.47 5.39
CA PHE A 295 19.23 -13.53 5.63
C PHE A 295 19.73 -14.84 5.04
N GLY A 296 19.80 -15.88 5.87
CA GLY A 296 20.31 -17.19 5.45
C GLY A 296 21.72 -17.14 4.84
N GLY A 297 22.60 -16.27 5.36
CA GLY A 297 24.00 -16.13 4.93
C GLY A 297 24.23 -15.28 3.67
N VAL A 298 23.18 -14.70 3.09
CA VAL A 298 23.27 -13.80 1.93
C VAL A 298 22.99 -12.37 2.38
N ASP A 299 23.78 -11.43 1.87
CA ASP A 299 23.61 -10.00 2.13
C ASP A 299 22.55 -9.41 1.18
N TYR A 300 21.50 -8.84 1.75
CA TYR A 300 20.41 -8.15 1.06
C TYR A 300 20.32 -6.67 1.43
N THR A 301 21.38 -6.10 2.01
CA THR A 301 21.40 -4.70 2.51
C THR A 301 20.97 -3.72 1.41
N SER A 302 21.52 -3.84 0.20
CA SER A 302 21.18 -2.93 -0.90
C SER A 302 19.71 -3.00 -1.33
N GLN A 303 19.12 -4.19 -1.28
CA GLN A 303 17.71 -4.43 -1.60
C GLN A 303 16.82 -3.87 -0.49
N ALA A 304 17.23 -4.00 0.76
CA ALA A 304 16.54 -3.47 1.93
C ALA A 304 16.56 -1.92 1.94
N ASP A 305 17.70 -1.30 1.67
CA ASP A 305 17.82 0.16 1.53
C ASP A 305 16.93 0.69 0.39
N ALA A 306 16.92 0.01 -0.76
CA ALA A 306 16.08 0.39 -1.89
C ALA A 306 14.58 0.26 -1.56
N ALA A 307 14.18 -0.81 -0.88
CA ALA A 307 12.79 -1.01 -0.44
C ALA A 307 12.37 0.05 0.59
N TRP A 308 13.23 0.33 1.57
CA TRP A 308 12.98 1.35 2.58
C TRP A 308 12.85 2.73 1.95
N HIS A 309 13.71 3.08 0.99
CA HIS A 309 13.62 4.34 0.26
C HIS A 309 12.27 4.53 -0.42
N ILE A 310 11.71 3.49 -1.06
CA ILE A 310 10.39 3.53 -1.68
C ILE A 310 9.30 3.72 -0.61
N LEU A 311 9.37 2.95 0.48
CA LEU A 311 8.37 3.02 1.55
C LEU A 311 8.30 4.39 2.21
N ARG A 312 9.38 5.15 2.29
CA ARG A 312 9.40 6.47 2.94
C ARG A 312 9.11 7.65 2.01
N THR A 313 9.15 7.45 0.69
CA THR A 313 8.95 8.51 -0.32
C THR A 313 7.70 8.34 -1.16
N GLY A 314 7.05 7.18 -1.09
CA GLY A 314 5.82 6.86 -1.82
C GLY A 314 4.72 7.87 -1.62
#